data_AF-A0A383CWF1-F1
#
_entry.id   AF-A0A383CWF1-F1
#
_cell.length_a   1.000
_cell.length_b   1.000
_cell.length_c   1.000
_cell.angle_alpha   90.00
_cell.angle_beta   90.00
_cell.angle_gamma   90.00
#
_symmetry.space_group_name_H-M   'P 1'
#
loop_
_entity.id
_entity.type
_entity.pdbx_description
1 polymer ?
#
loop_
_entity_poly.entity_id
_entity_poly.type
_entity_poly.pdbx_seq_one_letter_code
_entity_poly.pdbx_strand_id
1 'polypeptide(L)' 'VDVFLKYKIGASWTALFLAAGLEVDIYDPSDNVEDYVKDYIKNAWPNLEELGLVKDGASQDRLT' A
#
# COMPACT_ATOMS: atom_id res chain seq x y z
N VAL A 1 0.66 -3.26 10.18
CA VAL A 1 2.07 -2.79 10.33
C VAL A 1 2.10 -1.32 10.10
N ASP A 2 2.77 -0.55 10.96
CA ASP A 2 2.70 0.92 10.91
C ASP A 2 3.75 1.48 9.93
N VAL A 3 3.31 2.31 8.98
CA VAL A 3 4.20 2.96 8.01
C VAL A 3 4.17 4.48 8.19
N PHE A 4 5.33 5.07 8.49
CA PHE A 4 5.50 6.54 8.54
C PHE A 4 5.86 7.09 7.15
N LEU A 5 5.00 7.97 6.63
CA LEU A 5 5.05 8.37 5.24
C LEU A 5 6.01 9.55 5.00
N LYS A 6 6.96 9.34 4.08
CA LYS A 6 7.61 10.41 3.33
C LYS A 6 7.27 10.21 1.85
N TYR A 7 6.14 10.81 1.46
CA TYR A 7 5.53 10.82 0.12
C TYR A 7 5.59 9.45 -0.61
N LYS A 8 6.63 9.17 -1.40
CA LYS A 8 6.70 7.97 -2.26
C LYS A 8 7.19 6.70 -1.59
N ILE A 9 8.11 6.81 -0.62
CA ILE A 9 8.75 5.62 -0.03
C ILE A 9 7.72 4.83 0.77
N GLY A 10 6.95 5.54 1.60
CA GLY A 10 5.93 4.92 2.43
C GLY A 10 4.83 4.24 1.60
N ALA A 11 4.29 4.91 0.57
CA ALA A 11 3.29 4.32 -0.31
C ALA A 11 3.79 3.05 -1.03
N SER A 12 5.06 3.02 -1.45
CA SER A 12 5.67 1.84 -2.06
C SER A 12 5.78 0.65 -1.10
N TRP A 13 6.12 0.89 0.16
CA TRP A 13 6.14 -0.14 1.20
C TRP A 13 4.73 -0.62 1.54
N THR A 14 3.76 0.28 1.65
CA THR A 14 2.35 -0.06 1.87
C THR A 14 1.85 -1.01 0.79
N ALA A 15 2.08 -0.69 -0.49
CA ALA A 15 1.68 -1.57 -1.61
C ALA A 15 2.33 -2.95 -1.52
N LEU A 16 3.63 -3.01 -1.20
CA LEU A 16 4.36 -4.27 -1.05
C LEU A 16 3.86 -5.11 0.12
N PHE A 17 3.55 -4.49 1.27
CA PHE A 17 3.05 -5.21 2.44
C PHE A 17 1.61 -5.71 2.24
N LEU A 18 0.74 -4.91 1.61
CA LEU A 18 -0.60 -5.35 1.23
C LEU A 18 -0.53 -6.53 0.25
N ALA A 19 0.33 -6.46 -0.78
CA ALA A 19 0.57 -7.55 -1.72
C ALA A 19 1.11 -8.82 -1.01
N ALA A 20 1.92 -8.65 0.04
CA ALA A 20 2.40 -9.75 0.88
C ALA A 20 1.31 -10.35 1.81
N GLY A 21 0.08 -9.84 1.75
CA GLY A 21 -1.08 -10.30 2.50
C GLY A 21 -1.24 -9.69 3.88
N LEU A 22 -0.47 -8.65 4.21
CA LEU A 22 -0.50 -7.99 5.52
C LEU A 22 -1.61 -6.93 5.58
N GLU A 23 -2.01 -6.61 6.81
CA GLU A 23 -2.81 -5.43 7.13
C GLU A 23 -1.84 -4.28 7.45
N VAL A 24 -2.13 -3.10 6.90
CA VAL A 24 -1.21 -1.96 6.94
C VAL A 24 -1.96 -0.72 7.42
N ASP A 25 -1.42 -0.13 8.48
CA ASP A 25 -1.93 1.10 9.07
C ASP A 25 -1.03 2.25 8.62
N ILE A 26 -1.63 3.32 8.11
CA ILE A 26 -0.90 4.52 7.72
C ILE A 26 -1.16 5.68 8.67
N TYR A 27 -0.10 6.41 9.01
CA TYR A 27 -0.20 7.63 9.79
C TYR A 27 0.57 8.76 9.12
N ASP A 28 -0.14 9.83 8.79
CA ASP A 28 0.42 11.10 8.32
C ASP A 28 -0.43 12.25 8.87
N PRO A 29 0.17 13.37 9.30
CA PRO A 29 -0.56 14.56 9.71
C PRO A 29 -1.28 15.29 8.56
N SER A 30 -1.03 14.92 7.30
CA SER A 30 -1.62 15.56 6.12
C SER A 30 -2.96 14.91 5.75
N ASP A 31 -4.00 15.73 5.59
CA ASP A 31 -5.37 15.25 5.30
C ASP A 31 -5.51 14.54 3.94
N ASN A 32 -4.56 14.71 3.02
CA ASN A 32 -4.62 14.17 1.66
C ASN A 32 -3.84 12.85 1.48
N VAL A 33 -3.27 12.31 2.55
CA VAL A 33 -2.35 11.18 2.42
C VAL A 33 -3.05 9.90 2.01
N GLU A 34 -4.28 9.69 2.49
CA GLU A 34 -5.01 8.44 2.31
C GLU A 34 -5.35 8.24 0.83
N ASP A 35 -5.89 9.28 0.19
CA ASP A 35 -6.20 9.29 -1.24
C ASP A 35 -4.94 9.06 -2.08
N TYR A 36 -3.85 9.75 -1.73
CA TYR A 36 -2.58 9.59 -2.43
C TYR A 36 -2.05 8.15 -2.35
N VAL A 37 -2.09 7.53 -1.17
CA VAL A 37 -1.62 6.16 -0.96
C VAL A 37 -2.52 5.16 -1.69
N LYS A 38 -3.84 5.32 -1.62
CA LYS A 38 -4.80 4.49 -2.35
C LYS A 38 -4.58 4.55 -3.87
N ASP A 39 -4.42 5.75 -4.42
CA ASP A 39 -4.12 5.93 -5.84
C ASP A 39 -2.77 5.30 -6.21
N TYR A 40 -1.76 5.44 -5.36
CA TYR A 40 -0.46 4.81 -5.59
C TYR A 40 -0.58 3.28 -5.62
N ILE A 41 -1.23 2.68 -4.62
CA ILE A 41 -1.43 1.22 -4.53
C ILE A 41 -2.17 0.71 -5.75
N LYS A 42 -3.28 1.36 -6.12
CA LYS A 42 -4.08 0.99 -7.29
C LYS A 42 -3.26 0.98 -8.58
N ASN A 43 -2.38 1.95 -8.76
CA ASN A 43 -1.51 2.04 -9.93
C ASN A 43 -0.34 1.05 -9.90
N ALA A 44 0.18 0.73 -8.71
CA ALA A 44 1.29 -0.21 -8.54
C ALA A 44 0.84 -1.68 -8.61
N TRP A 45 -0.41 -1.97 -8.26
CA TRP A 45 -0.91 -3.33 -8.08
C TRP A 45 -0.74 -4.24 -9.31
N PRO A 46 -1.09 -3.83 -10.55
CA PRO A 46 -0.91 -4.69 -11.72
C PRO A 46 0.55 -5.11 -11.94
N ASN A 47 1.50 -4.23 -11.63
CA ASN A 47 2.93 -4.56 -11.73
C ASN A 47 3.34 -5.56 -10.65
N LEU A 48 2.79 -5.44 -9.43
CA LEU A 48 3.03 -6.42 -8.36
C LEU A 48 2.44 -7.79 -8.70
N GLU A 49 1.29 -7.83 -9.38
CA GLU A 49 0.69 -9.06 -9.92
C GLU A 49 1.58 -9.67 -11.01
N GLU A 50 2.03 -8.88 -11.99
CA GLU A 50 2.93 -9.32 -13.06
C GLU A 50 4.25 -9.89 -12.52
N LEU A 51 4.78 -9.27 -11.46
CA LEU A 51 5.99 -9.73 -10.77
C LEU A 51 5.76 -10.96 -9.87
N GLY A 52 4.52 -11.41 -9.70
CA GLY A 52 4.18 -12.55 -8.84
C GLY A 52 4.35 -12.26 -7.34
N LEU A 53 4.24 -10.99 -6.93
CA LEU A 53 4.42 -10.54 -5.54
C LEU A 53 3.12 -10.49 -4.75
N VAL A 54 1.97 -10.54 -5.42
CA VAL A 54 0.65 -10.58 -4.77
C VAL A 54 0.34 -12.01 -4.32
N LYS A 55 0.26 -12.22 -3.01
CA LYS A 55 -0.10 -13.52 -2.43
C LYS A 55 -1.61 -13.78 -2.55
N ASP A 56 -1.97 -15.06 -2.56
CA ASP A 56 -3.37 -15.48 -2.46
C ASP A 56 -4.06 -14.86 -1.24
N GLY A 57 -5.20 -14.21 -1.48
CA GLY A 57 -5.98 -13.54 -0.43
C GLY A 57 -5.40 -12.20 0.04
N ALA A 58 -4.37 -11.66 -0.61
CA ALA A 58 -3.97 -10.27 -0.46
C ALA A 58 -5.07 -9.33 -1.00
N SER A 59 -5.24 -8.17 -0.36
CA SER A 59 -6.22 -7.17 -0.78
C SER A 59 -5.73 -5.76 -0.46
N GLN A 60 -6.03 -4.83 -1.37
CA GLN A 60 -5.81 -3.39 -1.18
C GLN A 60 -6.74 -2.81 -0.09
N ASP A 61 -7.84 -3.49 0.22
CA ASP A 61 -8.85 -3.05 1.19
C ASP A 61 -8.39 -3.25 2.65
N ARG A 62 -7.21 -3.83 2.88
CA ARG A 62 -6.59 -3.98 4.21
C ARG A 62 -5.71 -2.79 4.61
N LEU A 63 -5.96 -1.65 3.98
CA LEU A 63 -5.38 -0.35 4.32
C LEU A 63 -6.29 0.35 5.31
N THR A 64 -5.74 0.76 6.45
CA THR A 64 -6.43 1.45 7.54
C THR A 64 -5.73 2.74 7.95
#